data_AF-A0A091G1G6-F1
#
_entry.id   AF-A0A091G1G6-F1
#
_cell.length_a   1.000
_cell.length_b   1.000
_cell.length_c   1.000
_cell.angle_alpha   90.00
_cell.angle_beta   90.00
_cell.angle_gamma   90.00
#
_symmetry.space_group_name_H-M   'P 1'
#
loop_
_entity.id
_entity.type
_entity.pdbx_description
1 polymer ?
#
loop_
_entity_poly.entity_id
_entity_poly.type
_entity_poly.pdbx_seq_one_letter_code
_entity_poly.pdbx_strand_id
1 'polypeptide(L)'
;GPGILTRILLNAGIRVVAVESNLAFLPNLQSLENSLDGQLRVIYGDFFRLDPLVTGKVKPPALCSDELFETMGVAAVPWRADVPVKVFGILPQRKERNTLWRLLFSLYECSSIYKYGRVELNVFISEKEYKVLTAKPGEVKAYQALSVLWQIGCEIQLLHMEPWSSFITNLKNGALAIPKSTCLPNDHLCLVRLTPRQNLFTGGLKTTNSSTFVFMVKQCFAKPRSRLTDRLNSWSLDSGGKLLRELEIPKSAEMRDLYPEDYRRLFEALQNSSMFTDTWFHDEVLESIRKINL
;
A
#
# COMPACT_ATOMS: atom_id res chain seq x y z
N GLY A 1 -9.63 -10.98 17.05
CA GLY A 1 -10.24 -12.23 16.62
C GLY A 1 -9.98 -13.33 17.63
N PRO A 2 -10.45 -14.56 17.37
CA PRO A 2 -10.41 -15.68 18.34
C PRO A 2 -9.01 -16.15 18.77
N GLY A 3 -7.93 -15.66 18.15
CA GLY A 3 -6.55 -15.97 18.56
C GLY A 3 -6.01 -17.32 18.05
N ILE A 4 -6.64 -17.96 17.06
CA ILE A 4 -6.17 -19.24 16.50
C ILE A 4 -4.76 -19.09 15.92
N LEU A 5 -4.56 -18.14 15.00
CA LEU A 5 -3.24 -17.86 14.42
C LEU A 5 -2.23 -17.45 15.50
N THR A 6 -2.64 -16.61 16.45
CA THR A 6 -1.79 -16.18 17.58
C THR A 6 -1.24 -17.39 18.34
N ARG A 7 -2.11 -18.35 18.70
CA ARG A 7 -1.69 -19.58 19.39
C ARG A 7 -0.76 -20.45 18.56
N ILE A 8 -1.03 -20.60 17.26
CA ILE A 8 -0.15 -21.37 16.35
C ILE A 8 1.26 -20.75 16.29
N LEU A 9 1.35 -19.43 16.16
CA LEU A 9 2.65 -18.73 16.13
C LEU A 9 3.40 -18.86 17.45
N LEU A 10 2.71 -18.70 18.58
CA LEU A 10 3.29 -18.86 19.91
C LEU A 10 3.79 -20.29 20.15
N ASN A 11 3.02 -21.30 19.75
CA ASN A 11 3.43 -22.71 19.83
C ASN A 11 4.64 -23.02 18.94
N ALA A 12 4.86 -22.24 17.87
CA ALA A 12 6.05 -22.31 17.03
C ALA A 12 7.25 -21.54 17.62
N GLY A 13 7.15 -21.00 18.84
CA GLY A 13 8.21 -20.25 19.53
C GLY A 13 8.39 -18.82 19.02
N ILE A 14 7.42 -18.29 18.26
CA ILE A 14 7.48 -16.92 17.73
C ILE A 14 6.92 -15.96 18.77
N ARG A 15 7.66 -14.87 19.05
CA ARG A 15 7.13 -13.76 19.84
C ARG A 15 6.11 -12.97 19.04
N VAL A 16 4.94 -12.69 19.62
CA VAL A 16 3.81 -12.09 18.91
C VAL A 16 3.36 -10.82 19.62
N VAL A 17 3.06 -9.79 18.83
CA VAL A 17 2.31 -8.62 19.29
C VAL A 17 0.96 -8.62 18.58
N ALA A 18 -0.11 -8.81 19.35
CA ALA A 18 -1.47 -8.83 18.85
C ALA A 18 -2.10 -7.44 18.98
N VAL A 19 -2.31 -6.77 17.85
CA VAL A 19 -3.07 -5.51 17.76
C VAL A 19 -4.53 -5.85 17.47
N GLU A 20 -5.37 -5.82 18.51
CA GLU A 20 -6.76 -6.24 18.44
C GLU A 20 -7.72 -5.05 18.44
N SER A 21 -8.56 -4.96 17.41
CA SER A 21 -9.49 -3.83 17.25
C SER A 21 -10.87 -4.08 17.86
N ASN A 22 -11.24 -5.35 18.11
CA ASN A 22 -12.54 -5.69 18.66
C ASN A 22 -12.42 -6.11 20.14
N LEU A 23 -13.03 -5.28 20.99
CA LEU A 23 -13.07 -5.45 22.45
C LEU A 23 -13.56 -6.82 22.89
N ALA A 24 -14.44 -7.48 22.13
CA ALA A 24 -14.98 -8.80 22.48
C ALA A 24 -13.90 -9.90 22.54
N PHE A 25 -12.78 -9.73 21.82
CA PHE A 25 -11.69 -10.71 21.82
C PHE A 25 -10.57 -10.38 22.81
N LEU A 26 -10.52 -9.15 23.33
CA LEU A 26 -9.45 -8.73 24.24
C LEU A 26 -9.35 -9.56 25.51
N PRO A 27 -10.43 -9.88 26.26
CA PRO A 27 -10.29 -10.60 27.53
C PRO A 27 -9.57 -11.95 27.37
N ASN A 28 -9.90 -12.69 26.31
CA ASN A 28 -9.27 -13.99 26.04
C ASN A 28 -7.80 -13.85 25.61
N LEU A 29 -7.47 -12.81 24.84
CA LEU A 29 -6.09 -12.54 24.42
C LEU A 29 -5.23 -12.07 25.61
N GLN A 30 -5.76 -11.21 26.47
CA GLN A 30 -5.06 -10.72 27.67
C GLN A 30 -4.86 -11.83 28.70
N SER A 31 -5.86 -12.71 28.87
CA SER A 31 -5.70 -13.91 29.70
C SER A 31 -4.58 -14.81 29.16
N LEU A 32 -4.45 -14.93 27.84
CA LEU A 32 -3.36 -15.67 27.21
C LEU A 32 -2.00 -14.97 27.43
N GLU A 33 -1.92 -13.66 27.25
CA GLU A 33 -0.71 -12.86 27.50
C GLU A 33 -0.15 -13.06 28.92
N ASN A 34 -1.03 -13.00 29.93
CA ASN A 34 -0.66 -13.19 31.33
C ASN A 34 -0.08 -14.58 31.63
N SER A 35 -0.31 -15.57 30.75
CA SER A 35 0.17 -16.94 30.92
C SER A 35 1.49 -17.26 30.20
N LEU A 36 2.02 -16.32 29.40
CA LEU A 36 3.09 -16.60 28.42
C LEU A 36 4.39 -15.82 28.65
N ASP A 37 4.59 -15.25 29.85
CA ASP A 37 5.83 -14.61 30.31
C ASP A 37 6.54 -13.75 29.22
N GLY A 38 5.81 -12.83 28.61
CA GLY A 38 6.34 -11.88 27.62
C GLY A 38 6.46 -12.38 26.17
N GLN A 39 6.08 -13.63 25.87
CA GLN A 39 6.05 -14.13 24.48
C GLN A 39 4.91 -13.51 23.64
N LEU A 40 3.84 -13.08 24.30
CA LEU A 40 2.71 -12.38 23.71
C LEU A 40 2.61 -11.00 24.33
N ARG A 41 2.33 -9.98 23.50
CA ARG A 41 1.84 -8.68 23.95
C ARG A 41 0.51 -8.35 23.30
N VAL A 42 -0.49 -7.88 24.05
CA VAL A 42 -1.80 -7.52 23.51
C VAL A 42 -2.04 -6.02 23.61
N ILE A 43 -2.37 -5.41 22.47
CA ILE A 43 -2.62 -3.98 22.36
C ILE A 43 -4.04 -3.79 21.81
N TYR A 44 -4.87 -3.03 22.52
CA TYR A 44 -6.17 -2.61 21.98
C TYR A 44 -5.96 -1.51 20.92
N GLY A 45 -6.25 -1.84 19.67
CA GLY A 45 -6.19 -0.89 18.58
C GLY A 45 -6.40 -1.51 17.21
N ASP A 46 -6.50 -0.67 16.20
CA ASP A 46 -6.72 -1.03 14.82
C ASP A 46 -5.50 -0.58 14.00
N PHE A 47 -4.70 -1.55 13.56
CA PHE A 47 -3.53 -1.31 12.72
C PHE A 47 -3.89 -0.54 11.45
N PHE A 48 -5.08 -0.78 10.89
CA PHE A 48 -5.57 -0.04 9.72
C PHE A 48 -6.22 1.30 10.10
N ARG A 49 -5.95 1.82 11.29
CA ARG A 49 -6.24 3.20 11.71
C ARG A 49 -5.02 3.84 12.38
N LEU A 50 -3.83 3.44 11.94
CA LEU A 50 -2.58 4.11 12.29
C LEU A 50 -2.52 5.53 11.73
N ASP A 51 -1.95 6.43 12.53
CA ASP A 51 -1.60 7.81 12.22
C ASP A 51 -2.72 8.59 11.52
N PRO A 52 -3.92 8.67 12.14
CA PRO A 52 -5.01 9.45 11.57
C PRO A 52 -4.63 10.93 11.50
N LEU A 53 -5.06 11.61 10.42
CA LEU A 53 -4.91 13.06 10.25
C LEU A 53 -5.89 13.85 11.12
N VAL A 54 -5.82 13.67 12.44
CA VAL A 54 -6.65 14.37 13.43
C VAL A 54 -5.80 15.38 14.20
N THR A 55 -6.40 16.52 14.52
CA THR A 55 -5.79 17.50 15.42
C THR A 55 -6.01 17.06 16.86
N GLY A 56 -4.96 16.62 17.55
CA GLY A 56 -4.99 16.25 18.97
C GLY A 56 -4.52 14.82 19.26
N LYS A 57 -4.66 14.38 20.50
CA LYS A 57 -4.19 13.06 20.94
C LYS A 57 -4.99 11.94 20.27
N VAL A 58 -4.29 11.00 19.63
CA VAL A 58 -4.90 9.80 19.06
C VAL A 58 -5.46 8.92 20.19
N LYS A 59 -6.70 8.45 20.02
CA LYS A 59 -7.38 7.58 20.99
C LYS A 59 -7.73 6.24 20.36
N PRO A 60 -7.68 5.14 21.14
CA PRO A 60 -8.12 3.83 20.68
C PRO A 60 -9.55 3.88 20.11
N PRO A 61 -9.85 3.10 19.05
CA PRO A 61 -8.98 2.07 18.46
C PRO A 61 -7.96 2.63 17.45
N ALA A 62 -7.92 3.94 17.17
CA ALA A 62 -6.83 4.48 16.36
C ALA A 62 -5.51 4.47 17.15
N LEU A 63 -4.38 4.35 16.45
CA LEU A 63 -3.06 4.20 17.05
C LEU A 63 -2.07 5.19 16.43
N CYS A 64 -1.05 5.56 17.21
CA CYS A 64 0.16 6.22 16.71
C CYS A 64 1.20 5.13 16.41
N SER A 65 1.80 5.15 15.23
CA SER A 65 2.84 4.17 14.87
C SER A 65 4.07 4.30 15.75
N ASP A 66 4.46 5.52 16.13
CA ASP A 66 5.59 5.77 17.02
C ASP A 66 5.37 5.10 18.39
N GLU A 67 4.23 5.36 19.03
CA GLU A 67 3.88 4.73 20.31
C GLU A 67 3.79 3.21 20.21
N LEU A 68 3.21 2.70 19.10
CA LEU A 68 3.10 1.26 18.86
C LEU A 68 4.48 0.61 18.72
N PHE A 69 5.38 1.17 17.93
CA PHE A 69 6.69 0.57 17.65
C PHE A 69 7.65 0.71 18.84
N GLU A 70 7.60 1.83 19.57
CA GLU A 70 8.30 1.99 20.86
C GLU A 70 7.83 0.94 21.87
N THR A 71 6.51 0.74 21.97
CA THR A 71 5.91 -0.31 22.81
C THR A 71 6.43 -1.69 22.41
N MET A 72 6.65 -1.96 21.13
CA MET A 72 7.19 -3.24 20.67
C MET A 72 8.73 -3.36 20.78
N GLY A 73 9.43 -2.30 21.19
CA GLY A 73 10.89 -2.25 21.22
C GLY A 73 11.51 -2.25 19.82
N VAL A 74 10.79 -1.77 18.80
CA VAL A 74 11.26 -1.71 17.42
C VAL A 74 12.03 -0.41 17.20
N ALA A 75 13.31 -0.52 16.91
CA ALA A 75 14.14 0.62 16.53
C ALA A 75 14.01 0.90 15.02
N ALA A 76 14.07 2.18 14.65
CA ALA A 76 14.14 2.57 13.25
C ALA A 76 15.49 2.18 12.65
N VAL A 77 15.47 1.59 11.45
CA VAL A 77 16.68 1.21 10.71
C VAL A 77 16.78 1.96 9.39
N PRO A 78 17.99 2.15 8.83
CA PRO A 78 18.14 2.73 7.49
C PRO A 78 17.35 1.95 6.44
N TRP A 79 16.81 2.63 5.43
CA TRP A 79 15.98 2.00 4.37
C TRP A 79 16.64 0.77 3.71
N ARG A 80 17.96 0.82 3.53
CA ARG A 80 18.73 -0.27 2.89
C ARG A 80 18.99 -1.46 3.81
N ALA A 81 18.73 -1.34 5.11
CA ALA A 81 18.87 -2.45 6.05
C ALA A 81 17.81 -3.54 5.79
N ASP A 82 17.94 -4.66 6.49
CA ASP A 82 16.96 -5.75 6.45
C ASP A 82 15.61 -5.36 7.06
N VAL A 83 14.63 -6.23 6.85
CA VAL A 83 13.25 -6.03 7.31
C VAL A 83 13.22 -5.96 8.84
N PRO A 84 12.83 -4.82 9.45
CA PRO A 84 12.81 -4.68 10.91
C PRO A 84 11.62 -5.40 11.55
N VAL A 85 10.49 -5.48 10.85
CA VAL A 85 9.22 -6.03 11.34
C VAL A 85 8.44 -6.70 10.22
N LYS A 86 7.77 -7.81 10.54
CA LYS A 86 6.80 -8.48 9.67
C LYS A 86 5.41 -8.35 10.28
N VAL A 87 4.47 -7.80 9.53
CA VAL A 87 3.08 -7.62 9.96
C VAL A 87 2.20 -8.64 9.23
N PHE A 88 1.33 -9.32 9.98
CA PHE A 88 0.37 -10.28 9.45
C PHE A 88 -1.05 -9.79 9.71
N GLY A 89 -1.94 -9.90 8.73
CA GLY A 89 -3.32 -9.46 8.93
C GLY A 89 -4.24 -9.73 7.75
N ILE A 90 -5.48 -9.26 7.89
CA ILE A 90 -6.51 -9.32 6.84
C ILE A 90 -6.98 -7.88 6.62
N LEU A 91 -6.93 -7.38 5.38
CA LEU A 91 -7.38 -6.02 5.10
C LEU A 91 -8.89 -5.86 5.37
N PRO A 92 -9.35 -4.68 5.80
CA PRO A 92 -10.78 -4.43 5.97
C PRO A 92 -11.51 -4.49 4.63
N GLN A 93 -12.35 -5.51 4.42
CA GLN A 93 -12.92 -5.87 3.11
C GLN A 93 -13.72 -4.76 2.40
N ARG A 94 -14.37 -3.86 3.16
CA ARG A 94 -15.10 -2.72 2.58
C ARG A 94 -14.20 -1.53 2.22
N LYS A 95 -12.97 -1.49 2.73
CA LYS A 95 -12.03 -0.37 2.62
C LYS A 95 -10.66 -0.80 2.10
N GLU A 96 -10.55 -1.96 1.45
CA GLU A 96 -9.26 -2.52 1.01
C GLU A 96 -8.52 -1.53 0.13
N ARG A 97 -9.19 -1.01 -0.90
CA ARG A 97 -8.61 -0.05 -1.84
C ARG A 97 -8.13 1.24 -1.15
N ASN A 98 -8.91 1.80 -0.23
CA ASN A 98 -8.51 3.00 0.52
C ASN A 98 -7.32 2.69 1.44
N THR A 99 -7.31 1.51 2.05
CA THR A 99 -6.22 1.03 2.91
C THR A 99 -4.93 0.85 2.10
N LEU A 100 -5.02 0.27 0.91
CA LEU A 100 -3.89 0.13 -0.03
C LEU A 100 -3.34 1.49 -0.45
N TRP A 101 -4.20 2.47 -0.76
CA TRP A 101 -3.73 3.83 -1.05
C TRP A 101 -3.01 4.45 0.15
N ARG A 102 -3.58 4.36 1.36
CA ARG A 102 -2.95 4.94 2.55
C ARG A 102 -1.58 4.31 2.83
N LEU A 103 -1.48 2.97 2.77
CA LEU A 103 -0.21 2.27 2.93
C LEU A 103 0.81 2.68 1.87
N LEU A 104 0.37 2.90 0.63
CA LEU A 104 1.21 3.38 -0.46
C LEU A 104 1.73 4.80 -0.19
N PHE A 105 0.89 5.73 0.27
CA PHE A 105 1.35 7.07 0.64
C PHE A 105 2.38 7.00 1.76
N SER A 106 2.10 6.24 2.83
CA SER A 106 3.07 6.05 3.90
C SER A 106 4.39 5.45 3.42
N LEU A 107 4.35 4.53 2.45
CA LEU A 107 5.52 3.92 1.84
C LEU A 107 6.39 4.96 1.11
N TYR A 108 5.79 5.74 0.21
CA TYR A 108 6.53 6.70 -0.62
C TYR A 108 7.00 7.91 0.18
N GLU A 109 6.28 8.29 1.24
CA GLU A 109 6.66 9.37 2.16
C GLU A 109 7.62 8.92 3.27
N CYS A 110 7.93 7.62 3.37
CA CYS A 110 8.68 7.04 4.49
C CYS A 110 8.11 7.45 5.86
N SER A 111 6.77 7.46 5.97
CA SER A 111 6.03 7.85 7.16
C SER A 111 5.34 6.64 7.80
N SER A 112 4.69 6.84 8.95
CA SER A 112 4.05 5.76 9.71
C SER A 112 5.03 4.60 9.99
N ILE A 113 4.59 3.36 9.81
CA ILE A 113 5.41 2.15 9.96
C ILE A 113 6.70 2.18 9.10
N TYR A 114 6.70 2.89 7.96
CA TYR A 114 7.86 2.94 7.05
C TYR A 114 8.93 3.94 7.50
N LYS A 115 8.64 4.78 8.49
CA LYS A 115 9.65 5.56 9.22
C LYS A 115 10.70 4.66 9.89
N TYR A 116 10.29 3.43 10.23
CA TYR A 116 11.14 2.46 10.91
C TYR A 116 11.95 1.57 9.95
N GLY A 117 11.77 1.73 8.64
CA GLY A 117 12.45 0.94 7.60
C GLY A 117 11.47 0.15 6.73
N ARG A 118 11.95 -0.90 6.08
CA ARG A 118 11.18 -1.68 5.10
C ARG A 118 10.31 -2.74 5.78
N VAL A 119 9.25 -2.30 6.44
CA VAL A 119 8.27 -3.20 7.07
C VAL A 119 7.63 -4.11 6.01
N GLU A 120 7.68 -5.42 6.24
CA GLU A 120 7.09 -6.43 5.36
C GLU A 120 5.63 -6.66 5.77
N LEU A 121 4.70 -6.52 4.81
CA LEU A 121 3.28 -6.77 5.04
C LEU A 121 2.89 -8.12 4.43
N ASN A 122 2.45 -9.07 5.25
CA ASN A 122 1.89 -10.35 4.83
C ASN A 122 0.38 -10.33 5.10
N VAL A 123 -0.40 -9.87 4.12
CA VAL A 123 -1.80 -9.53 4.33
C VAL A 123 -2.72 -10.28 3.39
N PHE A 124 -3.85 -10.74 3.91
CA PHE A 124 -4.94 -11.20 3.06
C PHE A 124 -5.65 -10.00 2.43
N ILE A 125 -5.75 -10.04 1.10
CA ILE A 125 -6.52 -9.11 0.28
C ILE A 125 -7.46 -9.88 -0.64
N SER A 126 -8.54 -9.27 -1.08
CA SER A 126 -9.42 -9.88 -2.07
C SER A 126 -8.69 -10.20 -3.38
N GLU A 127 -9.06 -11.31 -4.03
CA GLU A 127 -8.50 -11.71 -5.31
C GLU A 127 -8.62 -10.59 -6.35
N LYS A 128 -9.72 -9.83 -6.32
CA LYS A 128 -9.89 -8.63 -7.15
C LYS A 128 -8.76 -7.63 -6.95
N GLU A 129 -8.47 -7.21 -5.71
CA GLU A 129 -7.44 -6.20 -5.46
C GLU A 129 -6.03 -6.78 -5.71
N TYR A 130 -5.80 -8.08 -5.45
CA TYR A 130 -4.55 -8.74 -5.84
C TYR A 130 -4.32 -8.68 -7.35
N LYS A 131 -5.35 -8.95 -8.16
CA LYS A 131 -5.28 -8.81 -9.63
C LYS A 131 -4.99 -7.37 -10.04
N VAL A 132 -5.54 -6.37 -9.36
CA VAL A 132 -5.18 -4.97 -9.61
C VAL A 132 -3.70 -4.71 -9.30
N LEU A 133 -3.19 -5.15 -8.15
CA LEU A 133 -1.80 -4.90 -7.76
C LEU A 133 -0.78 -5.51 -8.73
N THR A 134 -1.10 -6.67 -9.29
CA THR A 134 -0.20 -7.43 -10.18
C THR A 134 -0.49 -7.26 -11.66
N ALA A 135 -1.48 -6.42 -12.01
CA ALA A 135 -1.87 -6.20 -13.40
C ALA A 135 -0.74 -5.64 -14.25
N LYS A 136 -0.73 -6.01 -15.53
CA LYS A 136 0.22 -5.56 -16.54
C LYS A 136 -0.46 -4.72 -17.62
N PRO A 137 0.30 -3.95 -18.41
CA PRO A 137 -0.21 -3.35 -19.65
C PRO A 137 -0.96 -4.38 -20.50
N GLY A 138 -2.10 -3.97 -21.06
CA GLY A 138 -3.04 -4.86 -21.77
C GLY A 138 -4.18 -5.41 -20.91
N GLU A 139 -4.02 -5.51 -19.59
CA GLU A 139 -5.11 -5.93 -18.68
C GLU A 139 -6.00 -4.73 -18.29
N VAL A 140 -6.67 -4.14 -19.28
CA VAL A 140 -7.34 -2.82 -19.20
C VAL A 140 -8.28 -2.66 -18.00
N LYS A 141 -8.90 -3.75 -17.52
CA LYS A 141 -9.84 -3.74 -16.40
C LYS A 141 -9.14 -3.65 -15.03
N ALA A 142 -7.92 -4.19 -14.93
CA ALA A 142 -7.17 -4.30 -13.68
C ALA A 142 -6.01 -3.29 -13.62
N TYR A 143 -5.38 -2.96 -14.75
CA TYR A 143 -4.19 -2.12 -14.81
C TYR A 143 -4.52 -0.65 -14.53
N GLN A 144 -4.02 -0.16 -13.40
CA GLN A 144 -4.38 1.14 -12.83
C GLN A 144 -3.14 1.76 -12.14
N ALA A 145 -3.26 3.01 -11.68
CA ALA A 145 -2.18 3.68 -10.97
C ALA A 145 -1.67 2.89 -9.75
N LEU A 146 -2.56 2.18 -9.03
CA LEU A 146 -2.17 1.29 -7.92
C LEU A 146 -1.23 0.17 -8.38
N SER A 147 -1.47 -0.42 -9.56
CA SER A 147 -0.64 -1.48 -10.14
C SER A 147 0.80 -0.99 -10.30
N VAL A 148 0.95 0.17 -10.95
CA VAL A 148 2.25 0.79 -11.21
C VAL A 148 2.98 1.10 -9.91
N LEU A 149 2.33 1.82 -9.00
CA LEU A 149 2.98 2.34 -7.81
C LEU A 149 3.36 1.23 -6.82
N TRP A 150 2.54 0.19 -6.67
CA TRP A 150 2.88 -0.96 -5.83
C TRP A 150 3.97 -1.84 -6.44
N GLN A 151 4.00 -2.05 -7.77
CA GLN A 151 5.04 -2.86 -8.42
C GLN A 151 6.43 -2.19 -8.39
N ILE A 152 6.47 -0.86 -8.47
CA ILE A 152 7.70 -0.07 -8.27
C ILE A 152 8.08 -0.04 -6.79
N GLY A 153 7.11 0.19 -5.91
CA GLY A 153 7.34 0.34 -4.47
C GLY A 153 7.79 -0.95 -3.78
N CYS A 154 7.21 -2.08 -4.19
CA CYS A 154 7.33 -3.36 -3.50
C CYS A 154 7.59 -4.51 -4.47
N GLU A 155 8.26 -5.53 -3.95
CA GLU A 155 8.12 -6.89 -4.45
C GLU A 155 6.81 -7.48 -3.91
N ILE A 156 5.97 -7.97 -4.83
CA ILE A 156 4.64 -8.49 -4.54
C ILE A 156 4.66 -9.99 -4.80
N GLN A 157 4.51 -10.79 -3.75
CA GLN A 157 4.52 -12.25 -3.82
C GLN A 157 3.20 -12.82 -3.31
N LEU A 158 2.55 -13.67 -4.10
CA LEU A 158 1.41 -14.46 -3.64
C LEU A 158 1.92 -15.66 -2.84
N LEU A 159 1.53 -15.74 -1.57
CA LEU A 159 1.93 -16.83 -0.68
C LEU A 159 0.89 -17.93 -0.61
N HIS A 160 -0.40 -17.56 -0.62
CA HIS A 160 -1.51 -18.49 -0.50
C HIS A 160 -2.79 -17.91 -1.09
N MET A 161 -3.69 -18.77 -1.56
CA MET A 161 -5.05 -18.41 -1.94
C MET A 161 -6.02 -19.28 -1.16
N GLU A 162 -6.94 -18.64 -0.44
CA GLU A 162 -7.92 -19.33 0.39
C GLU A 162 -9.34 -18.92 -0.02
N PRO A 163 -10.26 -19.88 -0.27
CA PRO A 163 -11.65 -19.55 -0.58
C PRO A 163 -12.33 -18.73 0.51
N TRP A 164 -13.24 -17.83 0.13
CA TRP A 164 -14.00 -17.02 1.09
C TRP A 164 -14.77 -17.85 2.13
N SER A 165 -15.22 -19.04 1.74
CA SER A 165 -15.95 -19.97 2.61
C SER A 165 -15.18 -20.39 3.86
N SER A 166 -13.85 -20.29 3.83
CA SER A 166 -12.99 -20.62 4.97
C SER A 166 -12.93 -19.52 6.03
N PHE A 167 -13.45 -18.32 5.73
CA PHE A 167 -13.44 -17.18 6.64
C PHE A 167 -14.83 -16.94 7.25
N ILE A 168 -14.85 -16.58 8.53
CA ILE A 168 -16.08 -16.13 9.19
C ILE A 168 -16.50 -14.79 8.58
N THR A 169 -17.67 -14.74 7.98
CA THR A 169 -18.25 -13.48 7.46
C THR A 169 -19.32 -12.94 8.39
N ASN A 170 -19.39 -11.62 8.52
CA ASN A 170 -20.29 -10.92 9.46
C ASN A 170 -21.76 -10.85 9.00
N LEU A 171 -22.16 -11.62 7.98
CA LEU A 171 -23.53 -11.60 7.49
C LEU A 171 -24.40 -12.54 8.33
N LYS A 172 -25.41 -11.98 8.99
CA LYS A 172 -26.38 -12.69 9.85
C LYS A 172 -27.15 -13.82 9.13
N ASN A 173 -27.07 -13.88 7.81
CA ASN A 173 -27.88 -14.78 6.97
C ASN A 173 -27.08 -15.99 6.44
N GLY A 174 -25.83 -16.19 6.88
CA GLY A 174 -24.97 -17.29 6.38
C GLY A 174 -24.44 -17.11 4.95
N ALA A 175 -24.87 -16.08 4.23
CA ALA A 175 -24.29 -15.70 2.94
C ALA A 175 -22.91 -15.04 3.14
N LEU A 176 -21.95 -15.32 2.28
CA LEU A 176 -20.64 -14.69 2.35
C LEU A 176 -20.75 -13.20 1.97
N ALA A 177 -20.15 -12.32 2.78
CA ALA A 177 -20.13 -10.87 2.53
C ALA A 177 -19.10 -10.50 1.45
N ILE A 178 -19.04 -11.28 0.39
CA ILE A 178 -18.09 -11.10 -0.70
C ILE A 178 -18.50 -9.85 -1.45
N PRO A 179 -17.63 -8.83 -1.55
CA PRO A 179 -17.88 -7.71 -2.43
C PRO A 179 -18.07 -8.23 -3.85
N LYS A 180 -19.27 -8.05 -4.41
CA LYS A 180 -19.54 -8.45 -5.80
C LYS A 180 -18.59 -7.70 -6.73
N SER A 181 -17.91 -8.44 -7.60
CA SER A 181 -17.06 -7.89 -8.64
C SER A 181 -17.61 -8.38 -9.98
N THR A 182 -17.99 -7.46 -10.87
CA THR A 182 -18.49 -7.81 -12.21
C THR A 182 -17.37 -7.99 -13.22
N CYS A 183 -16.17 -7.50 -12.90
CA CYS A 183 -15.13 -7.25 -13.88
C CYS A 183 -13.88 -8.11 -13.68
N LEU A 184 -13.64 -8.56 -12.44
CA LEU A 184 -12.48 -9.33 -12.02
C LEU A 184 -12.94 -10.48 -11.10
N PRO A 185 -12.26 -11.63 -11.09
CA PRO A 185 -12.58 -12.73 -10.18
C PRO A 185 -12.43 -12.27 -8.73
N ASN A 186 -13.26 -12.82 -7.85
CA ASN A 186 -13.27 -12.44 -6.45
C ASN A 186 -13.71 -13.58 -5.52
N ASP A 187 -13.30 -14.82 -5.82
CA ASP A 187 -13.76 -16.02 -5.11
C ASP A 187 -12.83 -16.41 -3.95
N HIS A 188 -11.68 -15.76 -3.84
CA HIS A 188 -10.65 -16.05 -2.84
C HIS A 188 -10.18 -14.79 -2.11
N LEU A 189 -9.65 -15.02 -0.90
CA LEU A 189 -8.69 -14.14 -0.26
C LEU A 189 -7.27 -14.61 -0.56
N CYS A 190 -6.44 -13.71 -1.06
CA CYS A 190 -5.06 -13.94 -1.41
C CYS A 190 -4.16 -13.44 -0.27
N LEU A 191 -3.37 -14.32 0.35
CA LEU A 191 -2.29 -13.91 1.25
C LEU A 191 -1.14 -13.40 0.39
N VAL A 192 -0.91 -12.10 0.45
CA VAL A 192 0.09 -11.41 -0.36
C VAL A 192 1.18 -10.85 0.56
N ARG A 193 2.43 -11.14 0.23
CA ARG A 193 3.60 -10.50 0.81
C ARG A 193 3.96 -9.27 -0.03
N LEU A 194 4.01 -8.13 0.64
CA LEU A 194 4.46 -6.85 0.10
C LEU A 194 5.75 -6.47 0.81
N THR A 195 6.87 -6.54 0.09
CA THR A 195 8.19 -6.20 0.61
C THR A 195 8.68 -4.93 -0.07
N PRO A 196 8.83 -3.80 0.63
CA PRO A 196 9.40 -2.59 0.05
C PRO A 196 10.77 -2.86 -0.59
N ARG A 197 10.97 -2.33 -1.81
CA ARG A 197 12.22 -2.52 -2.54
C ARG A 197 13.34 -1.68 -1.95
N GLN A 198 14.53 -2.27 -1.78
CA GLN A 198 15.72 -1.56 -1.29
C GLN A 198 16.13 -0.41 -2.24
N ASN A 199 15.91 -0.58 -3.54
CA ASN A 199 16.24 0.40 -4.58
C ASN A 199 15.06 1.33 -4.97
N LEU A 200 14.03 1.44 -4.12
CA LEU A 200 12.92 2.36 -4.39
C LEU A 200 13.41 3.81 -4.53
N PHE A 201 14.24 4.27 -3.59
CA PHE A 201 14.74 5.65 -3.55
C PHE A 201 16.15 5.79 -4.13
N THR A 202 16.39 5.23 -5.31
CA THR A 202 17.66 5.35 -6.05
C THR A 202 17.46 6.12 -7.35
N GLY A 203 18.51 6.80 -7.84
CA GLY A 203 18.42 7.59 -9.07
C GLY A 203 17.71 8.93 -8.82
N GLY A 204 16.72 9.26 -9.63
CA GLY A 204 15.97 10.53 -9.52
C GLY A 204 14.82 10.47 -8.51
N LEU A 205 14.25 9.28 -8.26
CA LEU A 205 13.21 9.11 -7.26
C LEU A 205 13.79 9.14 -5.83
N LYS A 206 13.37 10.14 -5.05
CA LYS A 206 13.80 10.40 -3.67
C LYS A 206 12.56 10.57 -2.78
N THR A 207 12.73 10.45 -1.47
CA THR A 207 11.64 10.67 -0.51
C THR A 207 11.05 12.09 -0.59
N THR A 208 11.86 13.08 -0.98
CA THR A 208 11.44 14.49 -1.11
C THR A 208 10.57 14.78 -2.33
N ASN A 209 10.58 13.90 -3.35
CA ASN A 209 9.85 14.10 -4.62
C ASN A 209 8.90 12.93 -4.94
N SER A 210 8.76 11.97 -4.02
CA SER A 210 7.99 10.75 -4.20
C SER A 210 6.48 11.01 -4.28
N SER A 211 5.97 12.01 -3.55
CA SER A 211 4.57 12.46 -3.63
C SER A 211 4.23 12.99 -5.03
N THR A 212 5.13 13.76 -5.62
CA THR A 212 5.07 14.25 -7.01
C THR A 212 5.01 13.08 -8.00
N PHE A 213 5.84 12.05 -7.80
CA PHE A 213 5.80 10.83 -8.61
C PHE A 213 4.46 10.11 -8.53
N VAL A 214 3.97 9.86 -7.31
CA VAL A 214 2.65 9.24 -7.08
C VAL A 214 1.56 10.02 -7.80
N PHE A 215 1.60 11.35 -7.71
CA PHE A 215 0.63 12.22 -8.37
C PHE A 215 0.73 12.14 -9.90
N MET A 216 1.93 12.20 -10.47
CA MET A 216 2.17 12.07 -11.90
C MET A 216 1.54 10.76 -12.43
N VAL A 217 1.81 9.63 -11.76
CA VAL A 217 1.23 8.34 -12.16
C VAL A 217 -0.30 8.37 -12.07
N LYS A 218 -0.88 8.94 -10.99
CA LYS A 218 -2.35 9.10 -10.90
C LYS A 218 -2.90 9.91 -12.07
N GLN A 219 -2.23 11.00 -12.47
CA GLN A 219 -2.64 11.81 -13.62
C GLN A 219 -2.54 11.04 -14.93
N CYS A 220 -1.55 10.18 -15.13
CA CYS A 220 -1.47 9.32 -16.31
C CYS A 220 -2.73 8.44 -16.45
N PHE A 221 -3.26 7.93 -15.35
CA PHE A 221 -4.46 7.08 -15.34
C PHE A 221 -5.80 7.84 -15.27
N ALA A 222 -5.80 9.18 -15.19
CA ALA A 222 -7.02 9.98 -15.29
C ALA A 222 -7.60 9.98 -16.72
N LYS A 223 -6.72 9.89 -17.73
CA LYS A 223 -7.09 9.73 -19.16
C LYS A 223 -6.23 8.61 -19.78
N PRO A 224 -6.48 7.34 -19.43
CA PRO A 224 -5.55 6.24 -19.74
C PRO A 224 -5.39 5.93 -21.23
N ARG A 225 -6.36 6.36 -22.07
CA ARG A 225 -6.35 6.22 -23.54
C ARG A 225 -5.75 7.43 -24.26
N SER A 226 -5.37 8.48 -23.54
CA SER A 226 -4.71 9.62 -24.17
C SER A 226 -3.30 9.24 -24.59
N ARG A 227 -2.88 9.76 -25.74
CA ARG A 227 -1.50 9.59 -26.19
C ARG A 227 -0.56 10.27 -25.21
N LEU A 228 0.57 9.63 -24.98
CA LEU A 228 1.58 10.14 -24.06
C LEU A 228 2.09 11.52 -24.48
N THR A 229 2.28 11.74 -25.79
CA THR A 229 2.68 13.05 -26.34
C THR A 229 1.72 14.17 -25.99
N ASP A 230 0.41 13.92 -26.07
CA ASP A 230 -0.61 14.94 -25.87
C ASP A 230 -0.66 15.36 -24.40
N ARG A 231 -0.43 14.41 -23.49
CA ARG A 231 -0.34 14.68 -22.05
C ARG A 231 0.94 15.41 -21.69
N LEU A 232 2.08 15.01 -22.23
CA LEU A 232 3.35 15.71 -22.00
C LEU A 232 3.30 17.15 -22.50
N ASN A 233 2.74 17.39 -23.69
CA ASN A 233 2.53 18.73 -24.21
C ASN A 233 1.56 19.53 -23.32
N SER A 234 0.52 18.89 -22.76
CA SER A 234 -0.35 19.56 -21.79
C SER A 234 0.39 19.97 -20.52
N TRP A 235 1.46 19.26 -20.15
CA TRP A 235 2.35 19.62 -19.05
C TRP A 235 3.38 20.71 -19.41
N SER A 236 3.12 21.47 -20.48
CA SER A 236 3.99 22.55 -20.98
C SER A 236 5.40 22.08 -21.40
N LEU A 237 5.51 20.83 -21.84
CA LEU A 237 6.77 20.29 -22.38
C LEU A 237 6.77 20.47 -23.91
N ASP A 238 7.36 21.56 -24.39
CA ASP A 238 7.50 21.85 -25.83
C ASP A 238 8.29 20.76 -26.61
N SER A 239 8.90 19.80 -25.90
CA SER A 239 9.72 18.73 -26.46
C SER A 239 9.29 17.32 -26.06
N GLY A 240 8.01 17.09 -25.72
CA GLY A 240 7.51 15.75 -25.31
C GLY A 240 7.87 14.62 -26.29
N GLY A 241 7.81 14.87 -27.60
CA GLY A 241 8.21 13.89 -28.63
C GLY A 241 9.72 13.64 -28.76
N LYS A 242 10.58 14.52 -28.23
CA LYS A 242 12.03 14.29 -28.10
C LYS A 242 12.30 13.39 -26.90
N LEU A 243 11.70 13.71 -25.76
CA LEU A 243 11.77 12.93 -24.52
C LEU A 243 11.36 11.46 -24.74
N LEU A 244 10.24 11.22 -25.42
CA LEU A 244 9.80 9.85 -25.71
C LEU A 244 10.76 9.07 -26.61
N ARG A 245 11.44 9.75 -27.55
CA ARG A 245 12.46 9.10 -28.38
C ARG A 245 13.70 8.72 -27.57
N GLU A 246 14.12 9.59 -26.65
CA GLU A 246 15.25 9.32 -25.74
C GLU A 246 14.96 8.16 -24.78
N LEU A 247 13.70 7.98 -24.40
CA LEU A 247 13.23 6.87 -23.56
C LEU A 247 12.83 5.62 -24.37
N GLU A 248 13.01 5.63 -25.69
CA GLU A 248 12.62 4.53 -26.60
C GLU A 248 11.12 4.17 -26.54
N ILE A 249 10.27 5.11 -26.13
CA ILE A 249 8.82 4.93 -26.05
C ILE A 249 8.17 5.30 -27.39
N PRO A 250 7.35 4.42 -28.00
CA PRO A 250 6.66 4.74 -29.24
C PRO A 250 5.75 5.97 -29.11
N LYS A 251 5.77 6.85 -30.11
CA LYS A 251 4.90 8.05 -30.12
C LYS A 251 3.40 7.72 -30.08
N SER A 252 3.02 6.53 -30.54
CA SER A 252 1.64 6.04 -30.52
C SER A 252 1.22 5.44 -29.17
N ALA A 253 2.14 5.29 -28.22
CA ALA A 253 1.85 4.69 -26.92
C ALA A 253 0.81 5.51 -26.15
N GLU A 254 -0.19 4.82 -25.62
CA GLU A 254 -1.11 5.37 -24.63
C GLU A 254 -0.51 5.23 -23.23
N MET A 255 -0.99 6.04 -22.28
CA MET A 255 -0.52 5.98 -20.89
C MET A 255 -0.59 4.56 -20.32
N ARG A 256 -1.68 3.83 -20.56
CA ARG A 256 -1.89 2.48 -20.03
C ARG A 256 -1.03 1.39 -20.66
N ASP A 257 -0.28 1.71 -21.71
CA ASP A 257 0.57 0.74 -22.42
C ASP A 257 1.97 0.62 -21.78
N LEU A 258 2.34 1.60 -20.96
CA LEU A 258 3.64 1.67 -20.29
C LEU A 258 3.75 0.69 -19.13
N TYR A 259 4.91 0.04 -19.01
CA TYR A 259 5.23 -0.77 -17.82
C TYR A 259 5.60 0.13 -16.64
N PRO A 260 5.55 -0.38 -15.39
CA PRO A 260 5.84 0.44 -14.22
C PRO A 260 7.19 1.17 -14.28
N GLU A 261 8.25 0.52 -14.74
CA GLU A 261 9.58 1.14 -14.86
C GLU A 261 9.64 2.28 -15.88
N ASP A 262 8.79 2.26 -16.92
CA ASP A 262 8.72 3.35 -17.90
C ASP A 262 8.19 4.64 -17.26
N TYR A 263 7.26 4.54 -16.31
CA TYR A 263 6.80 5.69 -15.53
C TYR A 263 7.91 6.26 -14.66
N ARG A 264 8.75 5.40 -14.05
CA ARG A 264 9.90 5.85 -13.26
C ARG A 264 10.90 6.59 -14.16
N ARG A 265 11.28 6.00 -15.29
CA ARG A 265 12.19 6.64 -16.26
C ARG A 265 11.65 7.96 -16.78
N LEU A 266 10.36 8.01 -17.09
CA LEU A 266 9.69 9.24 -17.49
C LEU A 266 9.79 10.31 -16.41
N PHE A 267 9.50 9.96 -15.16
CA PHE A 267 9.60 10.89 -14.04
C PHE A 267 11.03 11.43 -13.85
N GLU A 268 12.03 10.55 -13.86
CA GLU A 268 13.43 10.95 -13.70
C GLU A 268 13.90 11.86 -14.85
N ALA A 269 13.47 11.59 -16.08
CA ALA A 269 13.79 12.41 -17.23
C ALA A 269 13.09 13.78 -17.17
N LEU A 270 11.86 13.84 -16.65
CA LEU A 270 11.14 15.10 -16.42
C LEU A 270 11.81 15.99 -15.38
N GLN A 271 12.36 15.42 -14.31
CA GLN A 271 13.08 16.17 -13.29
C GLN A 271 14.36 16.82 -13.79
N ASN A 272 15.04 16.18 -14.74
CA ASN A 272 16.24 16.72 -15.35
C ASN A 272 15.93 17.81 -16.39
N SER A 273 14.68 17.92 -16.84
CA SER A 273 14.23 19.03 -17.66
C SER A 273 13.88 20.21 -16.75
N SER A 274 14.46 21.38 -17.00
CA SER A 274 14.22 22.62 -16.24
C SER A 274 12.78 23.18 -16.34
N MET A 275 11.84 22.37 -16.83
CA MET A 275 10.47 22.72 -17.21
C MET A 275 9.43 22.19 -16.23
N PHE A 276 9.81 21.33 -15.30
CA PHE A 276 8.90 20.77 -14.30
C PHE A 276 8.87 21.68 -13.06
N THR A 277 8.31 22.88 -13.23
CA THR A 277 8.24 23.90 -12.17
C THR A 277 7.25 23.53 -11.07
N ASP A 278 7.63 23.91 -9.84
CA ASP A 278 6.99 23.62 -8.54
C ASP A 278 5.51 24.03 -8.40
N THR A 279 4.92 24.70 -9.39
CA THR A 279 3.58 25.31 -9.29
C THR A 279 2.43 24.33 -9.54
N TRP A 280 2.63 23.20 -10.22
CA TRP A 280 1.52 22.30 -10.55
C TRP A 280 1.13 21.36 -9.39
N PHE A 281 2.11 20.89 -8.59
CA PHE A 281 1.91 19.74 -7.70
C PHE A 281 1.46 20.09 -6.28
N HIS A 282 1.67 21.32 -5.81
CA HIS A 282 1.38 21.67 -4.41
C HIS A 282 -0.12 21.74 -4.09
N ASP A 283 -0.96 22.24 -4.99
CA ASP A 283 -2.39 22.44 -4.71
C ASP A 283 -3.23 21.14 -4.83
N GLU A 284 -2.94 20.28 -5.80
CA GLU A 284 -3.74 19.05 -6.04
C GLU A 284 -3.35 17.86 -5.13
N VAL A 285 -2.12 17.82 -4.60
CA VAL A 285 -1.66 16.81 -3.63
C VAL A 285 -2.41 16.98 -2.30
N LEU A 286 -2.56 18.23 -1.83
CA LEU A 286 -3.32 18.58 -0.63
C LEU A 286 -4.80 18.19 -0.74
N GLU A 287 -5.43 18.39 -1.91
CA GLU A 287 -6.80 17.93 -2.16
C GLU A 287 -6.94 16.41 -2.21
N SER A 288 -5.98 15.70 -2.81
CA SER A 288 -6.01 14.24 -2.90
C SER A 288 -5.93 13.58 -1.52
N ILE A 289 -5.07 14.10 -0.64
CA ILE A 289 -4.93 13.62 0.75
C ILE A 289 -6.25 13.81 1.53
N ARG A 290 -6.96 14.93 1.29
CA ARG A 290 -8.28 15.18 1.91
C ARG A 290 -9.35 14.21 1.42
N LYS A 291 -9.36 13.84 0.14
CA LYS A 291 -10.38 12.96 -0.46
C LYS A 291 -10.18 11.46 -0.15
N ILE A 292 -8.96 11.01 0.19
CA ILE A 292 -8.69 9.60 0.56
C ILE A 292 -9.31 9.20 1.90
N ASN A 293 -9.60 10.18 2.76
CA ASN A 293 -10.09 9.97 4.13
C ASN A 293 -11.61 10.13 4.29
N LEU A 294 -12.34 10.40 3.20
CA LEU A 294 -13.81 10.32 3.11
C LEU A 294 -14.22 8.95 2.56
#